data_AF-A0AAU1BE64-F1
#
_entry.id   AF-A0AAU1BE64-F1
#
_cell.length_a   1.000
_cell.length_b   1.000
_cell.length_c   1.000
_cell.angle_alpha   90.00
_cell.angle_beta   90.00
_cell.angle_gamma   90.00
#
_symmetry.space_group_name_H-M   'P 1'
#
loop_
_entity.id
_entity.type
_entity.pdbx_description
1 polymer ?
#
loop_
_entity_poly.entity_id
_entity_poly.type
_entity_poly.pdbx_seq_one_letter_code
_entity_poly.pdbx_strand_id
1 'polypeptide(L)'
;MSRDAARPLRADAQRNRDKILAAAVRVFTEEGLDAHLERIAREAGVGTATLYRNFPTREALVEAAYRNELAQLRDVVPELLATGSPYEALRAWTRLFMDYATAKLGMADALRAIAASGSNPYAHSHDMVQSAITELMDACAGAGAIRTDIGPTDMFAALAGIALTSARPEQREQAERLLDLTLDGLKRTPSAR
;
A
#
# COMPACT_ATOMS: atom_id res chain seq x y z
N MET A 1 -20.24 -37.68 6.63
CA MET A 1 -20.51 -36.25 6.40
C MET A 1 -19.74 -35.43 7.45
N SER A 2 -18.67 -34.75 7.07
CA SER A 2 -17.96 -33.78 7.93
C SER A 2 -17.20 -32.81 7.02
N ARG A 3 -17.85 -31.70 6.65
CA ARG A 3 -17.24 -30.64 5.81
C ARG A 3 -17.53 -29.21 6.29
N ASP A 4 -18.14 -29.03 7.47
CA ASP A 4 -18.55 -27.69 7.93
C ASP A 4 -17.79 -27.12 9.13
N ALA A 5 -17.01 -27.91 9.89
CA ALA A 5 -16.21 -27.37 11.00
C ALA A 5 -14.87 -26.74 10.57
N ALA A 6 -14.34 -27.14 9.40
CA ALA A 6 -13.04 -26.65 8.90
C ALA A 6 -13.11 -25.29 8.19
N ARG A 7 -14.31 -24.84 7.78
CA ARG A 7 -14.53 -23.58 7.04
C ARG A 7 -14.63 -22.35 7.98
N PRO A 8 -15.27 -22.43 9.16
CA PRO A 8 -15.29 -21.35 10.16
C PRO A 8 -13.90 -21.07 10.75
N LEU A 9 -13.17 -22.13 11.15
CA LEU A 9 -11.84 -22.00 11.77
C LEU A 9 -10.80 -21.35 10.85
N ARG A 10 -10.84 -21.64 9.55
CA ARG A 10 -9.95 -21.00 8.56
C ARG A 10 -10.30 -19.54 8.33
N ALA A 11 -11.60 -19.21 8.32
CA ALA A 11 -12.05 -17.83 8.19
C ALA A 11 -11.67 -16.99 9.42
N ASP A 12 -11.78 -17.55 10.63
CA ASP A 12 -11.31 -16.91 11.86
C ASP A 12 -9.79 -16.71 11.87
N ALA A 13 -9.03 -17.72 11.45
CA ALA A 13 -7.57 -17.62 11.35
C ALA A 13 -7.15 -16.53 10.37
N GLN A 14 -7.81 -16.44 9.20
CA GLN A 14 -7.54 -15.38 8.23
C GLN A 14 -7.90 -14.00 8.78
N ARG A 15 -9.08 -13.83 9.39
CA ARG A 15 -9.49 -12.57 10.04
C ARG A 15 -8.49 -12.11 11.09
N ASN A 16 -7.99 -13.04 11.91
CA ASN A 16 -6.97 -12.71 12.91
C ASN A 16 -5.65 -12.30 12.25
N ARG A 17 -5.25 -12.99 11.17
CA ARG A 17 -4.06 -12.62 10.39
C ARG A 17 -4.20 -11.20 9.83
N ASP A 18 -5.33 -10.86 9.21
CA ASP A 18 -5.57 -9.55 8.61
C ASP A 18 -5.55 -8.43 9.67
N LYS A 19 -6.15 -8.67 10.85
CA LYS A 19 -6.08 -7.75 11.99
C LYS A 19 -4.66 -7.53 12.49
N ILE A 20 -3.85 -8.58 12.57
CA ILE A 20 -2.45 -8.48 12.97
C ILE A 20 -1.66 -7.65 11.95
N LEU A 21 -1.86 -7.89 10.66
CA LEU A 21 -1.17 -7.17 9.59
C LEU A 21 -1.54 -5.68 9.58
N ALA A 22 -2.83 -5.36 9.69
CA ALA A 22 -3.28 -3.97 9.77
C ALA A 22 -2.74 -3.24 11.01
N ALA A 23 -2.71 -3.90 12.17
CA ALA A 23 -2.11 -3.34 13.38
C ALA A 23 -0.59 -3.16 13.24
N ALA A 24 0.09 -4.14 12.64
CA ALA A 24 1.53 -4.09 12.42
C ALA A 24 1.92 -2.90 11.53
N VAL A 25 1.21 -2.68 10.44
CA VAL A 25 1.43 -1.53 9.54
C VAL A 25 1.36 -0.22 10.31
N ARG A 26 0.31 0.00 11.11
CA ARG A 26 0.18 1.22 11.92
C ARG A 26 1.34 1.39 12.91
N VAL A 27 1.60 0.38 13.73
CA VAL A 27 2.65 0.46 14.77
C VAL A 27 4.03 0.66 14.13
N PHE A 28 4.36 -0.03 13.04
CA PHE A 28 5.64 0.20 12.34
C PHE A 28 5.73 1.58 11.69
N THR A 29 4.60 2.13 11.20
CA THR A 29 4.56 3.48 10.65
C THR A 29 4.81 4.54 11.73
N GLU A 30 4.28 4.34 12.93
CA GLU A 30 4.40 5.29 14.05
C GLU A 30 5.74 5.19 14.79
N GLU A 31 6.19 3.96 15.08
CA GLU A 31 7.32 3.70 15.99
C GLU A 31 8.57 3.19 15.27
N GLY A 32 8.48 2.77 14.01
CA GLY A 32 9.61 2.25 13.23
C GLY A 32 10.36 1.11 13.93
N LEU A 33 11.63 1.35 14.28
CA LEU A 33 12.47 0.38 15.01
C LEU A 33 12.00 0.14 16.45
N ASP A 34 11.39 1.14 17.08
CA ASP A 34 10.93 1.06 18.47
C ASP A 34 9.59 0.32 18.59
N ALA A 35 9.04 -0.19 17.48
CA ALA A 35 7.78 -0.93 17.46
C ALA A 35 7.83 -2.24 18.28
N HIS A 36 6.97 -2.33 19.29
CA HIS A 36 6.84 -3.49 20.17
C HIS A 36 5.76 -4.47 19.68
N LEU A 37 6.07 -5.77 19.61
CA LEU A 37 5.13 -6.80 19.15
C LEU A 37 3.92 -6.97 20.10
N GLU A 38 4.10 -6.72 21.39
CA GLU A 38 3.02 -6.72 22.38
C GLU A 38 1.98 -5.63 22.10
N ARG A 39 2.43 -4.45 21.65
CA ARG A 39 1.54 -3.36 21.23
C ARG A 39 0.71 -3.79 20.02
N ILE A 40 1.36 -4.41 19.03
CA ILE A 40 0.69 -4.94 17.82
C ILE A 40 -0.38 -5.98 18.19
N ALA A 41 -0.03 -6.95 19.05
CA ALA A 41 -0.97 -7.97 19.50
C ALA A 41 -2.20 -7.36 20.19
N ARG A 42 -1.96 -6.38 21.09
CA ARG A 42 -3.01 -5.63 21.79
C ARG A 42 -3.91 -4.88 20.81
N GLU A 43 -3.35 -4.15 19.84
CA GLU A 43 -4.11 -3.41 18.84
C GLU A 43 -4.90 -4.31 17.89
N ALA A 44 -4.37 -5.49 17.56
CA ALA A 44 -5.05 -6.50 16.77
C ALA A 44 -6.14 -7.25 17.56
N GLY A 45 -6.20 -7.08 18.88
CA GLY A 45 -7.12 -7.79 19.77
C GLY A 45 -6.82 -9.29 19.86
N VAL A 46 -5.54 -9.67 19.74
CA VAL A 46 -5.08 -11.07 19.82
C VAL A 46 -4.07 -11.27 20.96
N GLY A 47 -3.94 -12.50 21.46
CA GLY A 47 -2.87 -12.83 22.40
C GLY A 47 -1.50 -12.84 21.71
N THR A 48 -0.44 -12.51 22.45
CA THR A 48 0.96 -12.55 21.96
C THR A 48 1.35 -13.93 21.42
N ALA A 49 0.91 -15.00 22.09
CA ALA A 49 1.10 -16.37 21.61
C ALA A 49 0.44 -16.63 20.24
N THR A 50 -0.71 -15.99 19.95
CA THR A 50 -1.38 -16.08 18.64
C THR A 50 -0.60 -15.32 17.58
N LEU A 51 -0.05 -14.15 17.91
CA LEU A 51 0.83 -13.39 17.02
C LEU A 51 2.06 -14.23 16.63
N TYR A 52 2.81 -14.75 17.61
CA TYR A 52 4.01 -15.55 17.35
C TYR A 52 3.73 -16.86 16.60
N ARG A 53 2.54 -17.46 16.76
CA ARG A 53 2.13 -18.62 15.95
C ARG A 53 1.93 -18.27 14.47
N ASN A 54 1.46 -17.06 14.16
CA ASN A 54 1.26 -16.60 12.79
C ASN A 54 2.53 -16.01 12.18
N PHE A 55 3.36 -15.38 13.00
CA PHE A 55 4.57 -14.66 12.62
C PHE A 55 5.67 -14.98 13.64
N PRO A 56 6.47 -16.03 13.40
CA PRO A 56 7.46 -16.50 14.38
C PRO A 56 8.56 -15.47 14.71
N THR A 57 8.81 -14.52 13.80
CA THR A 57 9.81 -13.47 13.96
C THR A 57 9.25 -12.09 13.59
N ARG A 58 9.92 -11.04 14.06
CA ARG A 58 9.60 -9.65 13.70
C ARG A 58 9.73 -9.46 12.18
N GLU A 59 10.75 -10.03 11.58
CA GLU A 59 11.02 -9.98 10.14
C GLU A 59 9.89 -10.65 9.35
N ALA A 60 9.40 -11.81 9.80
CA ALA A 60 8.27 -12.48 9.16
C ALA A 60 6.98 -11.64 9.22
N LEU A 61 6.76 -10.92 10.33
CA LEU A 61 5.65 -9.99 10.45
C LEU A 61 5.80 -8.79 9.52
N VAL A 62 6.99 -8.17 9.48
CA VAL A 62 7.28 -7.01 8.62
C VAL A 62 7.14 -7.37 7.15
N GLU A 63 7.71 -8.49 6.71
CA GLU A 63 7.60 -8.93 5.33
C GLU A 63 6.12 -9.17 4.95
N ALA A 64 5.37 -9.84 5.82
CA ALA A 64 3.97 -10.10 5.57
C ALA A 64 3.13 -8.81 5.58
N ALA A 65 3.41 -7.86 6.47
CA ALA A 65 2.74 -6.56 6.53
C ALA A 65 3.01 -5.77 5.24
N TYR A 66 4.26 -5.68 4.81
CA TYR A 66 4.65 -5.05 3.56
C TYR A 66 3.97 -5.67 2.33
N ARG A 67 3.96 -7.00 2.23
CA ARG A 67 3.28 -7.72 1.13
C ARG A 67 1.77 -7.51 1.14
N ASN A 68 1.17 -7.42 2.32
CA ASN A 68 -0.25 -7.15 2.47
C ASN A 68 -0.64 -5.74 2.02
N GLU A 69 0.12 -4.71 2.40
CA GLU A 69 -0.13 -3.33 1.93
C GLU A 69 -0.03 -3.23 0.41
N LEU A 70 0.98 -3.86 -0.17
CA LEU A 70 1.14 -3.91 -1.62
C LEU A 70 -0.02 -4.64 -2.31
N ALA A 71 -0.51 -5.73 -1.72
CA ALA A 71 -1.67 -6.46 -2.26
C ALA A 71 -2.94 -5.61 -2.19
N GLN A 72 -3.19 -4.90 -1.08
CA GLN A 72 -4.33 -3.99 -0.94
C GLN A 72 -4.27 -2.86 -1.98
N LEU A 73 -3.08 -2.29 -2.22
CA LEU A 73 -2.91 -1.25 -3.24
C LEU A 73 -3.24 -1.75 -4.65
N ARG A 74 -2.96 -3.03 -4.96
CA ARG A 74 -3.38 -3.65 -6.23
C ARG A 74 -4.89 -3.90 -6.25
N ASP A 75 -5.41 -4.55 -5.21
CA ASP A 75 -6.76 -5.12 -5.20
C ASP A 75 -7.87 -4.07 -5.09
N VAL A 76 -7.54 -2.85 -4.67
CA VAL A 76 -8.50 -1.75 -4.58
C VAL A 76 -8.82 -1.10 -5.94
N VAL A 77 -7.99 -1.32 -6.98
CA VAL A 77 -8.15 -0.65 -8.28
C VAL A 77 -9.52 -0.92 -8.93
N PRO A 78 -10.02 -2.17 -9.04
CA PRO A 78 -11.32 -2.44 -9.63
C PRO A 78 -12.48 -1.79 -8.86
N GLU A 79 -12.39 -1.72 -7.53
CA GLU A 79 -13.40 -1.09 -6.69
C GLU A 79 -13.43 0.43 -6.89
N LEU A 80 -12.26 1.09 -6.94
CA LEU A 80 -12.17 2.52 -7.19
C LEU A 80 -12.73 2.88 -8.57
N LEU A 81 -12.42 2.08 -9.59
CA LEU A 81 -12.94 2.27 -10.94
C LEU A 81 -14.46 2.03 -11.04
N ALA A 82 -15.03 1.18 -10.18
CA ALA A 82 -16.46 0.90 -10.15
C ALA A 82 -17.31 1.96 -9.42
N THR A 83 -16.70 2.72 -8.50
CA THR A 83 -17.42 3.60 -7.56
C THR A 83 -17.36 5.09 -7.90
N GLY A 84 -16.49 5.50 -8.84
CA GLY A 84 -16.30 6.91 -9.19
C GLY A 84 -15.88 7.12 -10.64
N SER A 85 -15.56 8.38 -10.99
CA SER A 85 -14.91 8.65 -12.28
C SER A 85 -13.50 8.07 -12.28
N PRO A 86 -12.94 7.64 -13.44
CA PRO A 86 -11.57 7.14 -13.50
C PRO A 86 -10.52 8.10 -12.90
N TYR A 87 -10.74 9.42 -13.07
CA TYR A 87 -9.84 10.43 -12.50
C TYR A 87 -9.89 10.48 -10.97
N GLU A 88 -11.10 10.37 -10.39
CA GLU A 88 -11.24 10.27 -8.93
C GLU A 88 -10.68 8.95 -8.39
N ALA A 89 -10.81 7.85 -9.14
CA ALA A 89 -10.18 6.57 -8.82
C ALA A 89 -8.65 6.70 -8.79
N LEU A 90 -8.04 7.30 -9.81
CA LEU A 90 -6.61 7.59 -9.86
C LEU A 90 -6.18 8.46 -8.68
N ARG A 91 -6.90 9.57 -8.42
CA ARG A 91 -6.63 10.45 -7.28
C ARG A 91 -6.66 9.70 -5.95
N ALA A 92 -7.73 8.93 -5.69
CA ALA A 92 -7.87 8.15 -4.47
C ALA A 92 -6.72 7.14 -4.32
N TRP A 93 -6.38 6.45 -5.42
CA TRP A 93 -5.29 5.48 -5.42
C TRP A 93 -3.92 6.10 -5.14
N THR A 94 -3.62 7.30 -5.66
CA THR A 94 -2.34 7.98 -5.35
C THR A 94 -2.18 8.31 -3.86
N ARG A 95 -3.28 8.56 -3.14
CA ARG A 95 -3.25 8.75 -1.69
C ARG A 95 -2.94 7.44 -0.97
N LEU A 96 -3.55 6.33 -1.40
CA LEU A 96 -3.25 4.99 -0.88
C LEU A 96 -1.79 4.59 -1.16
N PHE A 97 -1.25 4.96 -2.32
CA PHE A 97 0.17 4.79 -2.61
C PHE A 97 1.07 5.54 -1.61
N MET A 98 0.69 6.76 -1.21
CA MET A 98 1.42 7.52 -0.20
C MET A 98 1.31 6.90 1.20
N ASP A 99 0.16 6.33 1.55
CA ASP A 99 -0.01 5.59 2.80
C ASP A 99 0.92 4.36 2.83
N TYR A 100 0.93 3.59 1.73
CA TYR A 100 1.87 2.49 1.53
C TYR A 100 3.33 2.94 1.62
N ALA A 101 3.69 4.07 1.00
CA ALA A 101 5.06 4.60 1.04
C ALA A 101 5.48 5.03 2.46
N THR A 102 4.56 5.63 3.23
CA THR A 102 4.75 6.00 4.63
C THR A 102 4.99 4.75 5.48
N ALA A 103 4.15 3.73 5.31
CA ALA A 103 4.31 2.44 5.98
C ALA A 103 5.65 1.76 5.64
N LYS A 104 6.01 1.74 4.34
CA LYS A 104 7.29 1.21 3.87
C LYS A 104 8.48 1.93 4.51
N LEU A 105 8.39 3.25 4.69
CA LEU A 105 9.43 4.04 5.35
C LEU A 105 9.61 3.63 6.82
N GLY A 106 8.52 3.48 7.57
CA GLY A 106 8.56 2.98 8.96
C GLY A 106 9.14 1.56 9.08
N MET A 107 8.90 0.71 8.08
CA MET A 107 9.43 -0.65 8.01
C MET A 107 10.85 -0.75 7.43
N ALA A 108 11.48 0.35 7.01
CA ALA A 108 12.64 0.31 6.12
C ALA A 108 13.85 -0.43 6.70
N ASP A 109 14.15 -0.29 8.00
CA ASP A 109 15.29 -0.95 8.63
C ASP A 109 15.09 -2.48 8.70
N ALA A 110 13.89 -2.93 9.07
CA ALA A 110 13.56 -4.34 9.11
C ALA A 110 13.53 -4.97 7.69
N LEU A 111 13.00 -4.25 6.70
CA LEU A 111 13.06 -4.67 5.30
C LEU A 111 14.51 -4.76 4.78
N ARG A 112 15.39 -3.84 5.20
CA ARG A 112 16.83 -3.91 4.90
C ARG A 112 17.50 -5.11 5.56
N ALA A 113 17.14 -5.46 6.80
CA ALA A 113 17.64 -6.65 7.46
C ALA A 113 17.20 -7.95 6.75
N ILE A 114 15.94 -8.03 6.32
CA ILE A 114 15.42 -9.16 5.51
C ILE A 114 16.17 -9.27 4.18
N ALA A 115 16.44 -8.14 3.52
CA ALA A 115 17.23 -8.13 2.28
C ALA A 115 18.66 -8.63 2.50
N ALA A 116 19.28 -8.23 3.61
CA ALA A 116 20.63 -8.66 3.99
C ALA A 116 20.71 -10.17 4.32
N SER A 117 19.60 -10.79 4.73
CA SER A 117 19.54 -12.25 4.98
C SER A 117 19.31 -13.09 3.71
N GLY A 118 19.31 -12.47 2.52
CA GLY A 118 19.19 -13.15 1.23
C GLY A 118 17.76 -13.31 0.69
N SER A 119 16.75 -12.80 1.39
CA SER A 119 15.37 -12.74 0.91
C SER A 119 15.13 -11.46 0.11
N ASN A 120 14.27 -11.48 -0.91
CA ASN A 120 13.84 -10.25 -1.59
C ASN A 120 12.42 -9.87 -1.15
N PRO A 121 12.25 -9.02 -0.12
CA PRO A 121 10.92 -8.60 0.33
C PRO A 121 10.19 -7.76 -0.73
N TYR A 122 10.94 -7.13 -1.64
CA TYR A 122 10.43 -6.24 -2.70
C TYR A 122 10.08 -6.97 -4.00
N ALA A 123 10.18 -8.31 -4.04
CA ALA A 123 9.92 -9.08 -5.25
C ALA A 123 8.54 -8.74 -5.84
N HIS A 124 8.50 -8.38 -7.12
CA HIS A 124 7.31 -7.96 -7.88
C HIS A 124 6.62 -6.67 -7.39
N SER A 125 7.15 -5.97 -6.37
CA SER A 125 6.49 -4.75 -5.86
C SER A 125 6.42 -3.64 -6.90
N HIS A 126 7.50 -3.46 -7.64
CA HIS A 126 7.53 -2.51 -8.75
C HIS A 126 6.47 -2.84 -9.81
N ASP A 127 6.45 -4.09 -10.29
CA ASP A 127 5.55 -4.51 -11.36
C ASP A 127 4.08 -4.40 -10.94
N MET A 128 3.75 -4.76 -9.69
CA MET A 128 2.39 -4.61 -9.16
C MET A 128 1.92 -3.16 -9.12
N VAL A 129 2.77 -2.24 -8.64
CA VAL A 129 2.43 -0.81 -8.61
C VAL A 129 2.33 -0.26 -10.03
N GLN A 130 3.25 -0.64 -10.91
CA GLN A 130 3.25 -0.23 -12.31
C GLN A 130 1.98 -0.67 -13.05
N SER A 131 1.53 -1.92 -12.83
CA SER A 131 0.29 -2.44 -13.41
C SER A 131 -0.93 -1.67 -12.91
N ALA A 132 -1.01 -1.37 -11.61
CA ALA A 132 -2.11 -0.60 -11.04
C ALA A 132 -2.19 0.83 -11.62
N ILE A 133 -1.05 1.52 -11.76
CA ILE A 133 -0.99 2.84 -12.40
C ILE A 133 -1.43 2.74 -13.86
N THR A 134 -0.97 1.72 -14.58
CA THR A 134 -1.32 1.50 -15.99
C THR A 134 -2.83 1.37 -16.16
N GLU A 135 -3.47 0.50 -15.38
CA GLU A 135 -4.92 0.28 -15.46
C GLU A 135 -5.73 1.56 -15.17
N LEU A 136 -5.35 2.31 -14.14
CA LEU A 136 -6.00 3.57 -13.78
C LEU A 136 -5.81 4.65 -14.84
N MET A 137 -4.60 4.79 -15.39
CA MET A 137 -4.30 5.76 -16.43
C MET A 137 -4.98 5.42 -17.76
N ASP A 138 -5.04 4.14 -18.13
CA ASP A 138 -5.76 3.67 -19.31
C ASP A 138 -7.26 3.98 -19.22
N ALA A 139 -7.87 3.75 -18.05
CA ALA A 139 -9.27 4.11 -17.80
C ALA A 139 -9.49 5.63 -17.90
N CYS A 140 -8.59 6.43 -17.35
CA CYS A 140 -8.64 7.89 -17.47
C CYS A 140 -8.49 8.36 -18.92
N ALA A 141 -7.58 7.75 -19.69
CA ALA A 141 -7.35 8.07 -21.09
C ALA A 141 -8.56 7.69 -21.96
N GLY A 142 -9.14 6.51 -21.74
CA GLY A 142 -10.35 6.05 -22.42
C GLY A 142 -11.57 6.95 -22.16
N ALA A 143 -11.67 7.50 -20.95
CA ALA A 143 -12.68 8.51 -20.60
C ALA A 143 -12.35 9.94 -21.09
N GLY A 144 -11.16 10.16 -21.66
CA GLY A 144 -10.70 11.48 -22.08
C GLY A 144 -10.45 12.46 -20.92
N ALA A 145 -10.25 11.97 -19.70
CA ALA A 145 -10.05 12.78 -18.50
C ALA A 145 -8.62 13.33 -18.38
N ILE A 146 -7.64 12.63 -18.96
CA ILE A 146 -6.22 13.00 -18.90
C ILE A 146 -5.58 13.12 -20.29
N ARG A 147 -4.44 13.81 -20.35
CA ARG A 147 -3.50 13.78 -21.47
C ARG A 147 -2.89 12.38 -21.64
N THR A 148 -2.43 12.04 -22.84
CA THR A 148 -1.95 10.68 -23.19
C THR A 148 -0.49 10.64 -23.64
N ASP A 149 0.22 11.76 -23.52
CA ASP A 149 1.66 11.88 -23.83
C ASP A 149 2.55 11.64 -22.59
N ILE A 150 1.95 11.42 -21.42
CA ILE A 150 2.64 11.00 -20.19
C ILE A 150 2.27 9.54 -19.91
N GLY A 151 3.28 8.69 -19.75
CA GLY A 151 3.10 7.25 -19.55
C GLY A 151 3.04 6.84 -18.07
N PRO A 152 2.58 5.61 -17.77
CA PRO A 152 2.56 5.05 -16.41
C PRO A 152 3.92 5.04 -15.71
N THR A 153 5.02 4.83 -16.45
CA THR A 153 6.38 4.83 -15.90
C THR A 153 6.79 6.19 -15.34
N ASP A 154 6.44 7.27 -16.03
CA ASP A 154 6.72 8.63 -15.57
C ASP A 154 5.85 8.99 -14.36
N MET A 155 4.60 8.54 -14.36
CA MET A 155 3.71 8.70 -13.22
C MET A 155 4.24 7.95 -11.99
N PHE A 156 4.72 6.71 -12.14
CA PHE A 156 5.39 5.99 -11.07
C PHE A 156 6.61 6.75 -10.55
N ALA A 157 7.47 7.27 -11.42
CA ALA A 157 8.64 8.04 -11.04
C ALA A 157 8.27 9.33 -10.27
N ALA A 158 7.22 10.03 -10.71
CA ALA A 158 6.71 11.21 -10.01
C ALA A 158 6.22 10.86 -8.60
N LEU A 159 5.38 9.83 -8.47
CA LEU A 159 4.89 9.35 -7.17
C LEU A 159 6.02 8.88 -6.25
N ALA A 160 7.00 8.15 -6.79
CA ALA A 160 8.18 7.72 -6.05
C ALA A 160 9.01 8.92 -5.57
N GLY A 161 9.17 9.96 -6.39
CA GLY A 161 9.82 11.21 -6.00
C GLY A 161 9.11 11.90 -4.84
N ILE A 162 7.78 12.00 -4.89
CA ILE A 162 6.97 12.58 -3.80
C ILE A 162 7.10 11.76 -2.52
N ALA A 163 7.05 10.43 -2.63
CA ALA A 163 7.28 9.53 -1.51
C ALA A 163 8.67 9.73 -0.88
N LEU A 164 9.72 9.87 -1.68
CA LEU A 164 11.08 10.09 -1.19
C LEU A 164 11.22 11.40 -0.40
N THR A 165 10.50 12.46 -0.79
CA THR A 165 10.62 13.77 -0.15
C THR A 165 9.61 13.99 0.98
N SER A 166 8.48 13.28 0.95
CA SER A 166 7.28 13.68 1.69
C SER A 166 6.48 12.50 2.31
N ALA A 167 7.06 11.30 2.44
CA ALA A 167 6.36 10.15 3.04
C ALA A 167 6.34 10.14 4.58
N ARG A 168 6.86 11.16 5.26
CA ARG A 168 6.77 11.20 6.72
C ARG A 168 5.43 11.80 7.17
N PRO A 169 4.86 11.37 8.31
CA PRO A 169 3.57 11.88 8.79
C PRO A 169 3.51 13.41 8.89
N GLU A 170 4.59 14.06 9.36
CA GLU A 170 4.68 15.52 9.47
C GLU A 170 4.71 16.26 8.12
N GLN A 171 4.97 15.54 7.03
CA GLN A 171 4.99 16.08 5.67
C GLN A 171 3.68 15.80 4.90
N ARG A 172 2.65 15.29 5.56
CA ARG A 172 1.41 14.84 4.89
C ARG A 172 0.78 15.93 4.04
N GLU A 173 0.71 17.16 4.54
CA GLU A 173 0.14 18.28 3.76
C GLU A 173 0.98 18.61 2.52
N GLN A 174 2.30 18.48 2.61
CA GLN A 174 3.18 18.68 1.46
C GLN A 174 2.96 17.57 0.42
N ALA A 175 2.83 16.32 0.86
CA ALA A 175 2.51 15.20 -0.03
C ALA A 175 1.20 15.42 -0.78
N GLU A 176 0.12 15.82 -0.10
CA GLU A 176 -1.17 16.11 -0.74
C GLU A 176 -1.04 17.23 -1.80
N ARG A 177 -0.35 18.34 -1.49
CA ARG A 177 -0.12 19.42 -2.47
C ARG A 177 0.68 18.96 -3.69
N LEU A 178 1.69 18.10 -3.50
CA LEU A 178 2.50 17.57 -4.60
C LEU A 178 1.73 16.56 -5.45
N LEU A 179 0.89 15.73 -4.83
CA LEU A 179 -0.04 14.84 -5.55
C LEU A 179 -1.03 15.67 -6.37
N ASP A 180 -1.63 16.69 -5.78
CA ASP A 180 -2.55 17.60 -6.46
C ASP A 180 -1.89 18.26 -7.67
N LEU A 181 -0.69 18.82 -7.49
CA LEU A 181 0.09 19.42 -8.56
C LEU A 181 0.37 18.44 -9.71
N THR A 182 0.76 17.21 -9.38
CA THR A 182 1.08 16.16 -10.36
C THR A 182 -0.16 15.73 -11.13
N LEU A 183 -1.28 15.49 -10.43
CA LEU A 183 -2.55 15.09 -11.02
C LEU A 183 -3.16 16.20 -11.87
N ASP A 184 -3.08 17.46 -11.43
CA ASP A 184 -3.54 18.60 -12.22
C ASP A 184 -2.75 18.75 -13.52
N GLY A 185 -1.46 18.40 -13.53
CA GLY A 185 -0.63 18.35 -14.75
C GLY A 185 -1.06 17.27 -15.76
N LEU A 186 -1.83 16.26 -15.33
CA LEU A 186 -2.41 15.22 -16.19
C LEU A 186 -3.75 15.64 -16.80
N LYS A 187 -4.50 16.56 -16.18
CA LYS A 187 -5.80 17.00 -16.71
C LYS A 187 -5.64 17.52 -18.13
N ARG A 188 -6.55 17.13 -19.02
CA ARG A 188 -6.61 17.73 -20.35
C ARG A 188 -6.89 19.22 -20.23
N THR A 189 -5.95 20.05 -20.66
CA THR A 189 -6.25 21.45 -20.92
C THR A 189 -7.12 21.50 -22.18
N PRO A 190 -8.25 22.24 -22.18
CA PRO A 190 -8.97 22.50 -23.42
C PRO A 190 -7.98 23.14 -24.39
N SER A 191 -7.78 22.53 -25.56
CA SER A 191 -6.94 23.14 -26.59
C SER A 191 -7.52 24.52 -26.86
N ALA A 192 -6.74 25.58 -26.63
CA ALA A 192 -7.09 26.90 -27.11
C ALA A 192 -7.25 26.77 -28.63
N ARG A 193 -8.45 27.09 -29.12
CA ARG A 193 -8.76 27.11 -30.56
C ARG A 193 -7.99 28.21 -31.26
#